data_AF-W7TMU4-F1
#
_entry.id   AF-W7TMU4-F1
#
_cell.length_a   1.000
_cell.length_b   1.000
_cell.length_c   1.000
_cell.angle_alpha   90.00
_cell.angle_beta   90.00
_cell.angle_gamma   90.00
#
_symmetry.space_group_name_H-M   'P 1'
#
loop_
_entity.id
_entity.type
_entity.pdbx_description
1 polymer ?
#
loop_
_entity_poly.entity_id
_entity_poly.type
_entity_poly.pdbx_seq_one_letter_code
_entity_poly.pdbx_strand_id
1 'polypeptide(L)'
;MTYDEILLLLLYTGKSACFGLESFRPPLATYPAPSCPHALALPQPQLEHGISGHAVLSTGATARLHSPHVNMLGFELCRPNCTECFVIFASWLIPYSWSPHSAPIPFPRALINMMRLITFTTFCIASTSAFNLFMATPAAGPRFHKETLRPFREGRAFKVIAGLTNFDPESVGRIARAAALGGATHVDLAADPDLVALVKKDASRVRTVVSAIDPEKFVPCVEAGVDMLELGNFDAFYASGLRFSSLDILDLTRRTRELCPRTPLSVTIPHVLAMEEQAQLALSLATLGVDVIQTEGAPSISTMSTGIQASIEKAAPALASTYVLSRALAGRTHVMAASGMNEVTAPMALVSGARGVGVGSAITKLDSEAGMATKVREIVRALQRNKAHMQN
;
A
#
# COMPACT_ATOMS: atom_id res chain seq x y z
N MET A 1 -13.34 35.62 8.05
CA MET A 1 -13.16 34.26 8.58
C MET A 1 -13.51 33.27 7.48
N THR A 2 -12.56 32.44 7.06
CA THR A 2 -12.79 31.39 6.06
C THR A 2 -13.47 30.18 6.69
N TYR A 3 -14.05 29.29 5.88
CA TYR A 3 -14.75 28.08 6.34
C TYR A 3 -13.86 27.18 7.23
N ASP A 4 -12.56 27.19 6.98
CA ASP A 4 -11.55 26.45 7.75
C ASP A 4 -11.29 27.05 9.14
N GLU A 5 -11.43 28.37 9.30
CA GLU A 5 -11.26 29.05 10.60
C GLU A 5 -12.45 28.80 11.54
N ILE A 6 -13.64 28.53 11.00
CA ILE A 6 -14.86 28.22 11.77
C ILE A 6 -14.83 26.78 12.30
N LEU A 7 -14.31 25.83 11.51
CA LEU A 7 -14.22 24.42 11.89
C LEU A 7 -13.23 24.19 13.04
N LEU A 8 -12.12 24.94 13.06
CA LEU A 8 -11.13 24.94 14.13
C LEU A 8 -11.68 25.53 15.45
N LEU A 9 -12.55 26.53 15.39
CA LEU A 9 -13.18 27.11 16.58
C LEU A 9 -14.21 26.16 17.23
N LEU A 10 -14.89 25.35 16.43
CA LEU A 10 -15.88 24.37 16.89
C LEU A 10 -15.22 23.14 17.53
N LEU A 11 -14.04 22.73 17.05
CA LEU A 11 -13.26 21.64 17.66
C LEU A 11 -12.58 22.04 18.97
N TYR A 12 -12.31 23.34 19.19
CA TYR A 12 -11.59 23.81 20.37
C TYR A 12 -12.47 24.21 21.57
N THR A 13 -13.78 24.36 21.38
CA THR A 13 -14.67 24.92 22.42
C THR A 13 -15.62 23.91 23.09
N GLY A 14 -15.60 22.63 22.71
CA GLY A 14 -16.23 21.54 23.46
C GLY A 14 -17.72 21.74 23.80
N LYS A 15 -18.46 22.53 23.00
CA LYS A 15 -19.89 22.78 23.20
C LYS A 15 -20.69 22.18 22.06
N SER A 16 -21.50 21.17 22.39
CA SER A 16 -22.57 20.65 21.56
C SER A 16 -23.59 21.76 21.26
N ALA A 17 -23.81 22.05 19.98
CA ALA A 17 -24.93 22.86 19.52
C ALA A 17 -25.73 22.06 18.50
N CYS A 18 -26.92 21.60 18.91
CA CYS A 18 -27.94 21.11 17.99
C CYS A 18 -28.40 22.28 17.12
N PHE A 19 -28.17 22.19 15.81
CA PHE A 19 -28.84 23.02 14.82
C PHE A 19 -29.73 22.13 13.96
N GLY A 20 -31.04 22.33 14.10
CA GLY A 20 -32.04 21.76 13.20
C GLY A 20 -31.96 22.47 11.85
N LEU A 21 -31.85 21.68 10.78
CA LEU A 21 -32.00 22.16 9.41
C LEU A 21 -33.33 21.65 8.86
N GLU A 22 -34.31 22.54 8.86
CA GLU A 22 -35.54 22.41 8.09
C GLU A 22 -35.24 22.48 6.59
N SER A 23 -35.78 21.47 5.88
CA SER A 23 -36.27 21.51 4.50
C SER A 23 -35.61 22.45 3.48
N PHE A 24 -34.77 21.88 2.61
CA PHE A 24 -34.58 22.38 1.25
C PHE A 24 -34.74 21.22 0.25
N ARG A 25 -35.89 21.18 -0.46
CA ARG A 25 -36.14 20.31 -1.62
C ARG A 25 -35.76 21.05 -2.91
N PRO A 26 -34.93 20.48 -3.80
CA PRO A 26 -34.87 20.93 -5.19
C PRO A 26 -36.00 20.30 -6.03
N PRO A 27 -36.44 20.95 -7.12
CA PRO A 27 -37.66 20.60 -7.85
C PRO A 27 -37.51 19.34 -8.71
N LEU A 28 -38.58 18.54 -8.73
CA LEU A 28 -38.80 17.39 -9.60
C LEU A 28 -38.92 17.85 -11.06
N ALA A 29 -38.00 17.40 -11.91
CA ALA A 29 -38.16 17.43 -13.35
C ALA A 29 -38.88 16.15 -13.82
N THR A 30 -40.08 16.32 -14.35
CA THR A 30 -40.92 15.30 -14.98
C THR A 30 -40.49 15.09 -16.43
N TYR A 31 -40.11 13.87 -16.81
CA TYR A 31 -40.17 13.39 -18.21
C TYR A 31 -40.55 11.90 -18.26
N PRO A 32 -41.20 11.44 -19.34
CA PRO A 32 -42.12 10.31 -19.32
C PRO A 32 -41.43 8.95 -19.49
N ALA A 33 -42.05 7.92 -18.93
CA ALA A 33 -41.67 6.52 -19.11
C ALA A 33 -41.94 6.03 -20.54
N PRO A 34 -41.04 5.23 -21.15
CA PRO A 34 -41.39 4.38 -22.27
C PRO A 34 -41.97 3.06 -21.77
N SER A 35 -43.01 2.63 -22.46
CA SER A 35 -43.81 1.44 -22.23
C SER A 35 -43.22 0.17 -22.85
N CYS A 36 -43.66 -0.96 -22.29
CA CYS A 36 -43.85 -2.27 -22.94
C CYS A 36 -42.67 -3.30 -22.90
N PRO A 37 -42.93 -4.60 -23.16
CA PRO A 37 -43.43 -5.58 -22.20
C PRO A 37 -42.54 -6.84 -22.12
N HIS A 38 -42.63 -7.62 -21.03
CA HIS A 38 -42.62 -9.09 -21.02
C HIS A 38 -42.56 -9.60 -19.57
N ALA A 39 -43.68 -10.16 -19.12
CA ALA A 39 -43.77 -10.90 -17.87
C ALA A 39 -43.14 -12.28 -18.05
N LEU A 40 -42.17 -12.62 -17.20
CA LEU A 40 -41.74 -13.98 -16.95
C LEU A 40 -41.92 -14.26 -15.46
N ALA A 41 -42.83 -15.18 -15.17
CA ALA A 41 -43.16 -15.67 -13.85
C ALA A 41 -41.98 -16.47 -13.26
N LEU A 42 -41.69 -16.25 -11.97
CA LEU A 42 -40.87 -17.13 -11.16
C LEU A 42 -41.61 -17.48 -9.86
N PRO A 43 -41.40 -18.68 -9.29
CA PRO A 43 -42.34 -19.31 -8.37
C PRO A 43 -42.11 -18.92 -6.91
N GLN A 44 -43.19 -18.98 -6.12
CA GLN A 44 -43.14 -18.86 -4.66
C GLN A 44 -42.52 -20.09 -3.98
N PRO A 45 -41.78 -19.93 -2.87
CA PRO A 45 -41.52 -21.02 -1.95
C PRO A 45 -42.59 -21.10 -0.85
N GLN A 46 -43.12 -22.31 -0.68
CA GLN A 46 -44.05 -22.70 0.37
C GLN A 46 -43.35 -22.84 1.74
N LEU A 47 -44.08 -22.49 2.79
CA LEU A 47 -43.81 -22.80 4.20
C LEU A 47 -43.96 -24.30 4.48
N GLU A 48 -43.12 -24.86 5.37
CA GLU A 48 -43.55 -25.86 6.34
C GLU A 48 -42.84 -25.69 7.71
N HIS A 49 -43.61 -26.00 8.76
CA HIS A 49 -43.36 -25.99 10.21
C HIS A 49 -42.23 -26.94 10.65
N GLY A 50 -41.63 -26.90 11.85
CA GLY A 50 -41.86 -26.22 13.12
C GLY A 50 -41.05 -26.92 14.24
N ILE A 51 -41.36 -26.55 15.50
CA ILE A 51 -41.05 -27.23 16.79
C ILE A 51 -39.92 -26.62 17.67
N SER A 52 -40.38 -25.75 18.58
CA SER A 52 -40.21 -25.64 20.05
C SER A 52 -38.85 -25.76 20.78
N GLY A 53 -38.70 -24.89 21.79
CA GLY A 53 -37.79 -25.06 22.93
C GLY A 53 -37.61 -23.80 23.81
N HIS A 54 -38.38 -23.70 24.91
CA HIS A 54 -38.16 -22.80 26.08
C HIS A 54 -36.74 -23.05 26.71
N ALA A 55 -36.09 -22.26 27.58
CA ALA A 55 -36.47 -21.40 28.71
C ALA A 55 -35.18 -20.61 29.17
N VAL A 56 -35.22 -19.34 29.60
CA VAL A 56 -35.33 -18.82 31.00
C VAL A 56 -34.01 -18.54 31.77
N LEU A 57 -33.83 -17.25 32.11
CA LEU A 57 -33.29 -16.56 33.32
C LEU A 57 -31.89 -16.82 33.96
N SER A 58 -31.22 -15.69 34.28
CA SER A 58 -30.79 -15.22 35.64
C SER A 58 -29.37 -14.60 35.63
N THR A 59 -29.24 -13.27 35.75
CA THR A 59 -28.94 -12.43 36.95
C THR A 59 -27.57 -12.63 37.62
N GLY A 60 -26.69 -11.62 37.46
CA GLY A 60 -26.10 -10.78 38.52
C GLY A 60 -25.05 -11.34 39.49
N ALA A 61 -23.90 -10.65 39.62
CA ALA A 61 -23.30 -10.26 40.91
C ALA A 61 -22.08 -9.33 40.73
N THR A 62 -21.91 -8.44 41.70
CA THR A 62 -20.99 -7.30 41.81
C THR A 62 -19.98 -7.46 42.96
N ALA A 63 -18.88 -6.67 42.91
CA ALA A 63 -18.07 -6.12 44.04
C ALA A 63 -17.10 -7.07 44.79
N ARG A 64 -16.01 -6.67 45.48
CA ARG A 64 -15.13 -5.48 45.65
C ARG A 64 -13.94 -5.90 46.57
N LEU A 65 -12.77 -5.26 46.41
CA LEU A 65 -11.78 -4.75 47.40
C LEU A 65 -11.05 -5.66 48.45
N HIS A 66 -9.69 -5.63 48.42
CA HIS A 66 -8.71 -5.17 49.46
C HIS A 66 -7.37 -5.98 49.60
N SER A 67 -6.24 -5.39 49.15
CA SER A 67 -4.89 -5.10 49.77
C SER A 67 -4.30 -5.93 50.95
N PRO A 68 -2.98 -5.82 51.31
CA PRO A 68 -1.71 -5.94 50.56
C PRO A 68 -0.65 -6.85 51.27
N HIS A 69 0.41 -7.29 50.57
CA HIS A 69 1.75 -7.50 51.16
C HIS A 69 2.83 -7.44 50.06
N VAL A 70 3.84 -6.60 50.26
CA VAL A 70 4.96 -6.33 49.35
C VAL A 70 6.18 -7.15 49.80
N ASN A 71 6.82 -7.87 48.88
CA ASN A 71 8.20 -8.33 49.00
C ASN A 71 8.96 -8.00 47.71
N MET A 72 10.17 -7.43 47.86
CA MET A 72 11.09 -7.08 46.78
C MET A 72 11.75 -8.31 46.17
N LEU A 73 11.95 -8.29 44.84
CA LEU A 73 13.18 -8.60 44.07
C LEU A 73 12.84 -9.28 42.72
N GLY A 74 13.22 -8.62 41.63
CA GLY A 74 13.18 -9.19 40.27
C GLY A 74 13.08 -8.10 39.20
N PHE A 75 14.21 -7.58 38.73
CA PHE A 75 14.27 -6.78 37.51
C PHE A 75 14.21 -7.73 36.30
N GLU A 76 13.01 -7.95 35.76
CA GLU A 76 12.84 -8.47 34.40
C GLU A 76 12.59 -7.31 33.43
N LEU A 77 13.34 -7.31 32.33
CA LEU A 77 13.28 -6.36 31.23
C LEU A 77 11.88 -6.34 30.60
N CYS A 78 11.09 -5.30 30.89
CA CYS A 78 9.77 -5.10 30.31
C CYS A 78 9.84 -4.30 28.99
N ARG A 79 9.06 -4.72 27.99
CA ARG A 79 8.98 -4.12 26.63
C ARG A 79 8.47 -2.66 26.68
N PRO A 80 8.94 -1.75 25.80
CA PRO A 80 8.56 -0.35 25.82
C PRO A 80 7.21 -0.15 25.12
N ASN A 81 6.12 -0.53 25.78
CA ASN A 81 4.76 -0.01 25.52
C ASN A 81 3.75 -0.36 26.63
N CYS A 82 4.22 -0.66 27.85
CA CYS A 82 3.34 -0.89 28.99
C CYS A 82 3.06 0.42 29.74
N THR A 83 1.78 0.78 29.84
CA THR A 83 1.24 1.89 30.64
C THR A 83 1.63 1.81 32.13
N GLU A 84 2.08 0.65 32.60
CA GLU A 84 2.53 0.42 33.98
C GLU A 84 3.89 1.09 34.32
N CYS A 85 4.80 1.26 33.35
CA CYS A 85 6.08 1.93 33.60
C CYS A 85 5.92 3.42 33.93
N PHE A 86 4.85 4.06 33.43
CA PHE A 86 4.53 5.45 33.73
C PHE A 86 4.01 5.65 35.16
N VAL A 87 3.32 4.62 35.70
CA VAL A 87 2.69 4.69 37.03
C VAL A 87 3.69 4.44 38.17
N ILE A 88 4.69 3.57 37.95
CA ILE A 88 5.71 3.25 38.97
C ILE A 88 6.74 4.38 39.14
N PHE A 89 6.99 5.20 38.11
CA PHE A 89 7.96 6.31 38.19
C PHE A 89 7.33 7.67 38.55
N ALA A 90 6.04 7.90 38.26
CA ALA A 90 5.33 9.12 38.67
C ALA A 90 5.25 9.27 40.20
N SER A 91 5.26 8.17 40.94
CA SER A 91 5.26 8.16 42.41
C SER A 91 6.59 8.59 43.05
N TRP A 92 7.68 8.73 42.27
CA TRP A 92 8.97 9.25 42.72
C TRP A 92 9.15 10.77 42.52
N LEU A 93 8.25 11.42 41.77
CA LEU A 93 8.34 12.84 41.38
C LEU A 93 7.23 13.72 41.97
N ILE A 94 6.28 13.17 42.72
CA ILE A 94 5.22 13.96 43.36
C ILE A 94 5.66 14.35 44.78
N PRO A 95 5.94 15.63 45.09
CA PRO A 95 5.93 16.07 46.46
C PRO A 95 4.48 16.10 46.95
N TYR A 96 4.25 15.44 48.09
CA TYR A 96 3.00 15.47 48.86
C TYR A 96 2.40 16.88 48.96
N SER A 97 1.11 16.97 48.66
CA SER A 97 0.14 17.98 49.12
C SER A 97 0.65 19.42 49.31
N TRP A 98 0.31 20.29 48.36
CA TRP A 98 0.32 21.74 48.57
C TRP A 98 -0.70 22.13 49.66
N SER A 99 -0.21 22.52 50.83
CA SER A 99 -0.95 23.30 51.83
C SER A 99 -0.44 24.75 51.81
N PRO A 100 -1.30 25.79 51.83
CA PRO A 100 -0.88 27.19 51.64
C PRO A 100 0.02 27.79 52.75
N HIS A 101 0.47 26.99 53.73
CA HIS A 101 1.28 27.46 54.86
C HIS A 101 2.51 26.59 55.14
N SER A 102 3.33 26.28 54.14
CA SER A 102 4.59 25.55 54.35
C SER A 102 5.84 26.36 53.93
N ALA A 103 6.83 26.38 54.83
CA ALA A 103 8.09 27.12 54.76
C ALA A 103 8.96 26.70 53.55
N PRO A 104 9.90 27.57 53.08
CA PRO A 104 10.71 27.29 51.90
C PRO A 104 11.53 25.99 52.04
N ILE A 105 11.59 25.23 50.95
CA ILE A 105 12.33 23.97 50.87
C ILE A 105 13.83 24.25 51.10
N PRO A 106 14.50 23.56 52.04
CA PRO A 106 15.92 23.80 52.30
C PRO A 106 16.77 23.47 51.05
N PHE A 107 17.69 24.37 50.71
CA PHE A 107 18.59 24.36 49.55
C PHE A 107 19.14 22.98 49.12
N PRO A 108 19.58 22.08 50.04
CA PRO A 108 20.06 20.75 49.64
C PRO A 108 19.00 19.86 48.96
N ARG A 109 17.71 20.00 49.30
CA ARG A 109 16.62 19.23 48.65
C ARG A 109 16.32 19.72 47.24
N ALA A 110 16.42 21.03 47.00
CA ALA A 110 16.26 21.60 45.66
C ALA A 110 17.37 21.14 44.71
N LEU A 111 18.61 21.08 45.21
CA LEU A 111 19.77 20.62 44.44
C LEU A 111 19.64 19.14 44.03
N ILE A 112 19.18 18.28 44.95
CA ILE A 112 18.97 16.84 44.66
C ILE A 112 17.90 16.66 43.58
N ASN A 113 16.80 17.42 43.64
CA ASN A 113 15.75 17.36 42.63
C ASN A 113 16.24 17.87 41.27
N MET A 114 17.07 18.92 41.26
CA MET A 114 17.67 19.43 40.03
C MET A 114 18.63 18.42 39.40
N MET A 115 19.48 17.77 40.21
CA MET A 115 20.40 16.72 39.73
C MET A 115 19.63 15.52 39.16
N ARG A 116 18.54 15.09 39.80
CA ARG A 116 17.70 14.00 39.28
C ARG A 116 17.03 14.34 37.95
N LEU A 117 16.59 15.59 37.78
CA LEU A 117 16.01 16.07 36.53
C LEU A 117 17.06 16.09 35.42
N ILE A 118 18.27 16.57 35.70
CA ILE A 118 19.38 16.59 34.73
C ILE A 118 19.74 15.17 34.28
N THR A 119 19.86 14.22 35.22
CA THR A 119 20.16 12.81 34.91
C THR A 119 19.05 12.17 34.07
N PHE A 120 17.77 12.50 34.33
CA PHE A 120 16.65 12.04 33.52
C PHE A 120 16.69 12.61 32.10
N THR A 121 16.94 13.92 31.95
CA THR A 121 17.04 14.56 30.64
C THR A 121 18.23 14.01 29.84
N THR A 122 19.38 13.77 30.48
CA THR A 122 20.54 13.16 29.80
C THR A 122 20.28 11.71 29.41
N PHE A 123 19.59 10.92 30.24
CA PHE A 123 19.19 9.56 29.88
C PHE A 123 18.23 9.54 28.70
N CYS A 124 17.18 10.38 28.71
CA CYS A 124 16.24 10.48 27.59
C CYS A 124 16.91 10.91 26.27
N ILE A 125 17.84 11.88 26.32
CA ILE A 125 18.61 12.33 25.16
C ILE A 125 19.56 11.22 24.68
N ALA A 126 20.22 10.51 25.58
CA ALA A 126 21.11 9.39 25.23
C ALA A 126 20.34 8.22 24.62
N SER A 127 19.16 7.88 25.14
CA SER A 127 18.31 6.81 24.60
C SER A 127 17.73 7.17 23.23
N THR A 128 17.30 8.42 23.01
CA THR A 128 16.86 8.86 21.67
C THR A 128 18.02 8.95 20.68
N SER A 129 19.20 9.37 21.13
CA SER A 129 20.40 9.42 20.28
C SER A 129 20.91 8.02 19.92
N ALA A 130 20.90 7.08 20.87
CA ALA A 130 21.27 5.69 20.62
C ALA A 130 20.25 4.97 19.72
N PHE A 131 18.95 5.27 19.85
CA PHE A 131 17.92 4.76 18.95
C PHE A 131 18.04 5.33 17.54
N ASN A 132 18.33 6.63 17.41
CA ASN A 132 18.57 7.27 16.11
C ASN A 132 19.87 6.78 15.44
N LEU A 133 20.90 6.44 16.22
CA LEU A 133 22.16 5.90 15.72
C LEU A 133 22.04 4.41 15.33
N PHE A 134 21.20 3.64 16.02
CA PHE A 134 20.90 2.23 15.69
C PHE A 134 20.00 2.09 14.46
N MET A 135 19.14 3.09 14.18
CA MET A 135 18.31 3.16 12.97
C MET A 135 19.03 3.74 11.74
N ALA A 136 20.30 4.16 11.88
CA ALA A 136 21.10 4.71 10.80
C ALA A 136 21.86 3.61 10.04
N THR A 137 21.14 2.61 9.53
CA THR A 137 21.60 1.93 8.31
C THR A 137 21.51 2.91 7.13
N PRO A 138 22.37 2.82 6.10
CA PRO A 138 22.32 3.73 4.95
C PRO A 138 21.13 3.35 4.06
N ALA A 139 19.91 3.55 4.55
CA ALA A 139 18.69 3.43 3.78
C ALA A 139 18.61 4.62 2.81
N ALA A 140 18.39 4.31 1.54
CA ALA A 140 18.29 5.25 0.43
C ALA A 140 17.45 6.49 0.81
N GLY A 141 18.09 7.67 0.87
CA GLY A 141 17.42 8.92 1.24
C GLY A 141 16.38 9.38 0.20
N PRO A 142 15.60 10.44 0.49
CA PRO A 142 14.51 10.97 -0.36
C PRO A 142 14.90 11.38 -1.79
N ARG A 143 16.20 11.42 -2.11
CA ARG A 143 16.73 11.65 -3.46
C ARG A 143 16.53 10.42 -4.37
N PHE A 144 16.71 9.21 -3.85
CA PHE A 144 16.52 7.96 -4.62
C PHE A 144 15.06 7.72 -4.99
N HIS A 145 14.12 8.02 -4.08
CA HIS A 145 12.66 7.93 -4.33
C HIS A 145 12.21 8.71 -5.57
N LYS A 146 12.71 9.94 -5.73
CA LYS A 146 12.35 10.83 -6.85
C LYS A 146 12.88 10.34 -8.19
N GLU A 147 14.06 9.72 -8.21
CA GLU A 147 14.66 9.19 -9.43
C GLU A 147 14.05 7.87 -9.85
N THR A 148 13.64 7.03 -8.90
CA THR A 148 12.88 5.79 -9.17
C THR A 148 11.56 6.11 -9.85
N LEU A 149 10.77 7.04 -9.30
CA LEU A 149 9.44 7.38 -9.83
C LEU A 149 9.45 8.36 -11.01
N ARG A 150 10.61 8.90 -11.40
CA ARG A 150 10.73 9.86 -12.51
C ARG A 150 10.09 9.36 -13.81
N PRO A 151 10.30 8.11 -14.28
CA PRO A 151 9.67 7.63 -15.50
C PRO A 151 8.14 7.63 -15.45
N PHE A 152 7.54 7.38 -14.28
CA PHE A 152 6.08 7.44 -14.10
C PHE A 152 5.57 8.89 -14.19
N ARG A 153 6.25 9.83 -13.52
CA ARG A 153 5.94 11.26 -13.63
C ARG A 153 6.00 11.78 -15.07
N GLU A 154 6.96 11.26 -15.85
CA GLU A 154 7.16 11.60 -17.27
C GLU A 154 6.24 10.82 -18.23
N GLY A 155 5.41 9.91 -17.72
CA GLY A 155 4.47 9.09 -18.49
C GLY A 155 5.16 8.09 -19.42
N ARG A 156 6.34 7.59 -19.04
CA ARG A 156 7.18 6.71 -19.87
C ARG A 156 7.76 5.52 -19.10
N ALA A 157 7.17 5.17 -17.95
CA ALA A 157 7.63 4.02 -17.20
C ALA A 157 7.38 2.73 -18.00
N PHE A 158 8.40 1.90 -18.07
CA PHE A 158 8.35 0.58 -18.67
C PHE A 158 9.10 -0.39 -17.76
N LYS A 159 8.35 -1.34 -17.19
CA LYS A 159 8.82 -2.38 -16.27
C LYS A 159 8.82 -3.74 -17.00
N VAL A 160 9.98 -4.37 -17.09
CA VAL A 160 10.10 -5.76 -17.56
C VAL A 160 9.90 -6.70 -16.38
N ILE A 161 8.96 -7.63 -16.47
CA ILE A 161 8.58 -8.53 -15.36
C ILE A 161 9.24 -9.89 -15.57
N ALA A 162 10.24 -10.22 -14.75
CA ALA A 162 10.93 -11.51 -14.79
C ALA A 162 10.11 -12.66 -14.15
N GLY A 163 9.13 -12.30 -13.32
CA GLY A 163 8.16 -13.21 -12.70
C GLY A 163 8.35 -13.33 -11.19
N LEU A 164 7.24 -13.23 -10.44
CA LEU A 164 7.23 -13.28 -8.98
C LEU A 164 7.75 -14.60 -8.40
N THR A 165 7.60 -15.70 -9.15
CA THR A 165 8.01 -17.05 -8.75
C THR A 165 9.32 -17.50 -9.41
N ASN A 166 9.99 -16.62 -10.15
CA ASN A 166 11.23 -16.92 -10.84
C ASN A 166 12.43 -16.55 -9.96
N PHE A 167 13.02 -17.56 -9.32
CA PHE A 167 14.22 -17.44 -8.48
C PHE A 167 15.49 -17.95 -9.17
N ASP A 168 15.45 -18.27 -10.48
CA ASP A 168 16.62 -18.73 -11.22
C ASP A 168 17.56 -17.55 -11.56
N PRO A 169 18.77 -17.48 -10.99
CA PRO A 169 19.70 -16.36 -11.22
C PRO A 169 20.10 -16.22 -12.69
N GLU A 170 20.20 -17.32 -13.45
CA GLU A 170 20.60 -17.27 -14.85
C GLU A 170 19.52 -16.63 -15.71
N SER A 171 18.28 -17.12 -15.56
CA SER A 171 17.08 -16.55 -16.20
C SER A 171 16.89 -15.08 -15.83
N VAL A 172 16.94 -14.76 -14.54
CA VAL A 172 16.77 -13.38 -14.05
C VAL A 172 17.86 -12.45 -14.57
N GLY A 173 19.12 -12.86 -14.50
CA GLY A 173 20.24 -12.07 -15.02
C GLY A 173 20.11 -11.80 -16.52
N ARG A 174 19.70 -12.81 -17.30
CA ARG A 174 19.44 -12.68 -18.75
C ARG A 174 18.33 -11.67 -19.03
N ILE A 175 17.20 -11.75 -18.32
CA ILE A 175 16.07 -10.83 -18.49
C ILE A 175 16.47 -9.40 -18.09
N ALA A 176 17.21 -9.23 -17.00
CA ALA A 176 17.66 -7.93 -16.53
C ALA A 176 18.64 -7.25 -17.51
N ARG A 177 19.61 -8.00 -18.05
CA ARG A 177 20.50 -7.49 -19.10
C ARG A 177 19.74 -7.11 -20.36
N ALA A 178 18.80 -7.95 -20.80
CA ALA A 178 17.95 -7.63 -21.94
C ALA A 178 17.10 -6.37 -21.70
N ALA A 179 16.54 -6.20 -20.50
CA ALA A 179 15.78 -5.01 -20.11
C ALA A 179 16.66 -3.75 -20.19
N ALA A 180 17.87 -3.80 -19.64
CA ALA A 180 18.82 -2.68 -19.69
C ALA A 180 19.28 -2.37 -21.12
N LEU A 181 19.67 -3.38 -21.90
CA LEU A 181 20.08 -3.24 -23.31
C LEU A 181 18.94 -2.73 -24.21
N GLY A 182 17.70 -3.07 -23.85
CA GLY A 182 16.53 -2.66 -24.59
C GLY A 182 16.00 -1.27 -24.24
N GLY A 183 16.46 -0.69 -23.13
CA GLY A 183 16.03 0.64 -22.68
C GLY A 183 14.77 0.63 -21.81
N ALA A 184 14.46 -0.50 -21.14
CA ALA A 184 13.46 -0.51 -20.09
C ALA A 184 13.88 0.40 -18.93
N THR A 185 12.90 0.90 -18.18
CA THR A 185 13.17 1.80 -17.04
C THR A 185 13.30 1.05 -15.72
N HIS A 186 12.58 -0.07 -15.60
CA HIS A 186 12.50 -0.91 -14.43
C HIS A 186 12.56 -2.39 -14.84
N VAL A 187 13.07 -3.24 -13.94
CA VAL A 187 12.99 -4.69 -14.02
C VAL A 187 12.47 -5.22 -12.70
N ASP A 188 11.53 -6.15 -12.77
CA ASP A 188 10.79 -6.68 -11.64
C ASP A 188 11.12 -8.15 -11.41
N LEU A 189 11.50 -8.46 -10.18
CA LEU A 189 12.14 -9.69 -9.74
C LEU A 189 11.32 -10.30 -8.60
N ALA A 190 11.49 -11.60 -8.35
CA ALA A 190 11.06 -12.17 -7.08
C ALA A 190 11.80 -11.51 -5.91
N ALA A 191 11.14 -11.34 -4.76
CA ALA A 191 11.78 -10.80 -3.56
C ALA A 191 12.85 -11.75 -3.00
N ASP A 192 14.09 -11.49 -3.42
CA ASP A 192 15.30 -12.19 -3.03
C ASP A 192 16.50 -11.21 -3.07
N PRO A 193 17.23 -11.01 -1.95
CA PRO A 193 18.35 -10.08 -1.89
C PRO A 193 19.52 -10.47 -2.84
N ASP A 194 19.72 -11.75 -3.13
CA ASP A 194 20.79 -12.21 -4.03
C ASP A 194 20.47 -11.85 -5.47
N LEU A 195 19.19 -11.94 -5.87
CA LEU A 195 18.74 -11.47 -7.19
C LEU A 195 18.88 -9.94 -7.32
N VAL A 196 18.57 -9.19 -6.26
CA VAL A 196 18.79 -7.73 -6.25
C VAL A 196 20.28 -7.43 -6.48
N ALA A 197 21.17 -8.06 -5.72
CA ALA A 197 22.61 -7.86 -5.84
C ALA A 197 23.12 -8.23 -7.26
N LEU A 198 22.66 -9.35 -7.81
CA LEU A 198 22.98 -9.78 -9.18
C LEU A 198 22.58 -8.71 -10.20
N VAL A 199 21.33 -8.23 -10.15
CA VAL A 199 20.83 -7.26 -11.14
C VAL A 199 21.51 -5.91 -11.00
N LYS A 200 21.78 -5.45 -9.78
CA LYS A 200 22.54 -4.21 -9.54
C LYS A 200 23.94 -4.28 -10.15
N LYS A 201 24.57 -5.45 -10.13
CA LYS A 201 25.88 -5.69 -10.74
C LYS A 201 25.82 -5.74 -12.26
N ASP A 202 24.91 -6.55 -12.81
CA ASP A 202 24.89 -6.90 -14.24
C ASP A 202 24.11 -5.91 -15.11
N ALA A 203 23.18 -5.15 -14.51
CA ALA A 203 22.23 -4.29 -15.22
C ALA A 203 21.98 -2.97 -14.47
N SER A 204 23.03 -2.34 -13.92
CA SER A 204 22.97 -1.12 -13.09
C SER A 204 22.21 0.09 -13.67
N ARG A 205 21.91 0.09 -14.98
CA ARG A 205 21.14 1.15 -15.67
C ARG A 205 19.63 1.03 -15.51
N VAL A 206 19.12 -0.16 -15.16
CA VAL A 206 17.68 -0.39 -14.95
C VAL A 206 17.37 -0.41 -13.44
N ARG A 207 16.25 0.19 -13.04
CA ARG A 207 15.81 0.20 -11.64
C ARG A 207 15.26 -1.17 -11.26
N THR A 208 15.67 -1.68 -10.12
CA THR A 208 15.22 -2.94 -9.55
C THR A 208 13.91 -2.75 -8.79
N VAL A 209 12.93 -3.58 -9.13
CA VAL A 209 11.68 -3.78 -8.38
C VAL A 209 11.70 -5.20 -7.85
N VAL A 210 11.30 -5.41 -6.60
CA VAL A 210 11.04 -6.76 -6.08
C VAL A 210 9.56 -6.91 -5.77
N SER A 211 9.01 -8.04 -6.18
CA SER A 211 7.62 -8.41 -5.94
C SER A 211 7.51 -9.47 -4.85
N ALA A 212 6.53 -9.33 -3.96
CA ALA A 212 6.13 -10.34 -2.98
C ALA A 212 4.66 -10.15 -2.58
N ILE A 213 4.07 -11.17 -1.92
CA ILE A 213 2.81 -11.05 -1.18
C ILE A 213 3.03 -10.99 0.35
N ASP A 214 4.26 -11.25 0.78
CA ASP A 214 4.68 -11.33 2.19
C ASP A 214 5.56 -10.11 2.50
N PRO A 215 5.07 -9.12 3.28
CA PRO A 215 5.77 -7.87 3.55
C PRO A 215 7.17 -8.05 4.16
N GLU A 216 7.34 -9.09 4.98
CA GLU A 216 8.59 -9.40 5.66
C GLU A 216 9.73 -9.70 4.67
N LYS A 217 9.42 -10.25 3.48
CA LYS A 217 10.42 -10.54 2.43
C LYS A 217 11.03 -9.29 1.82
N PHE A 218 10.40 -8.12 1.96
CA PHE A 218 10.95 -6.88 1.43
C PHE A 218 12.13 -6.35 2.24
N VAL A 219 12.18 -6.60 3.55
CA VAL A 219 13.21 -6.07 4.44
C VAL A 219 14.64 -6.39 3.95
N PRO A 220 15.01 -7.66 3.72
CA PRO A 220 16.36 -7.97 3.21
C PRO A 220 16.60 -7.41 1.80
N CYS A 221 15.57 -7.28 0.96
CA CYS A 221 15.72 -6.68 -0.37
C CYS A 221 16.00 -5.17 -0.31
N VAL A 222 15.40 -4.47 0.66
CA VAL A 222 15.69 -3.06 0.94
C VAL A 222 17.13 -2.90 1.43
N GLU A 223 17.60 -3.78 2.30
CA GLU A 223 19.00 -3.81 2.74
C GLU A 223 19.97 -4.09 1.58
N ALA A 224 19.58 -4.94 0.63
CA ALA A 224 20.30 -5.18 -0.62
C ALA A 224 20.24 -4.00 -1.63
N GLY A 225 19.47 -2.95 -1.33
CA GLY A 225 19.43 -1.71 -2.10
C GLY A 225 18.42 -1.71 -3.26
N VAL A 226 17.33 -2.46 -3.17
CA VAL A 226 16.25 -2.41 -4.16
C VAL A 226 15.68 -1.01 -4.33
N ASP A 227 15.31 -0.63 -5.56
CA ASP A 227 14.83 0.73 -5.86
C ASP A 227 13.34 0.93 -5.57
N MET A 228 12.54 -0.13 -5.67
CA MET A 228 11.08 -0.12 -5.51
C MET A 228 10.56 -1.49 -5.05
N LEU A 229 9.47 -1.49 -4.31
CA LEU A 229 8.75 -2.68 -3.87
C LEU A 229 7.46 -2.83 -4.68
N GLU A 230 7.02 -4.07 -4.85
CA GLU A 230 5.71 -4.40 -5.38
C GLU A 230 5.00 -5.43 -4.51
N LEU A 231 3.90 -5.00 -3.89
CA LEU A 231 2.98 -5.92 -3.23
C LEU A 231 1.94 -6.39 -4.25
N GLY A 232 2.01 -7.65 -4.67
CA GLY A 232 1.02 -8.19 -5.59
C GLY A 232 1.53 -9.24 -6.55
N ASN A 233 1.07 -9.13 -7.81
CA ASN A 233 1.04 -10.22 -8.79
C ASN A 233 0.33 -11.47 -8.22
N PHE A 234 -0.94 -11.27 -7.84
CA PHE A 234 -1.73 -12.25 -7.09
C PHE A 234 -2.20 -13.42 -7.96
N ASP A 235 -2.29 -13.22 -9.27
CA ASP A 235 -2.64 -14.21 -10.28
C ASP A 235 -1.87 -15.54 -10.14
N ALA A 236 -0.59 -15.47 -9.79
CA ALA A 236 0.29 -16.61 -9.56
C ALA A 236 -0.21 -17.56 -8.44
N PHE A 237 -1.01 -17.05 -7.50
CA PHE A 237 -1.54 -17.82 -6.37
C PHE A 237 -3.00 -18.25 -6.57
N TYR A 238 -3.63 -17.86 -7.68
CA TYR A 238 -5.04 -18.18 -7.89
C TYR A 238 -5.27 -19.67 -8.19
N ALA A 239 -4.31 -20.31 -8.87
CA ALA A 239 -4.32 -21.73 -9.12
C ALA A 239 -4.24 -22.57 -7.83
N SER A 240 -3.58 -22.04 -6.78
CA SER A 240 -3.53 -22.68 -5.46
C SER A 240 -4.73 -22.30 -4.56
N GLY A 241 -5.77 -21.67 -5.12
CA GLY A 241 -6.99 -21.31 -4.40
C GLY A 241 -6.87 -20.07 -3.51
N LEU A 242 -5.70 -19.44 -3.43
CA LEU A 242 -5.53 -18.22 -2.64
C LEU A 242 -6.25 -17.07 -3.36
N ARG A 243 -6.97 -16.23 -2.61
CA ARG A 243 -7.65 -15.02 -3.10
C ARG A 243 -7.40 -13.92 -2.08
N PHE A 244 -7.43 -12.68 -2.56
CA PHE A 244 -7.16 -11.51 -1.76
C PHE A 244 -8.34 -10.55 -1.88
N SER A 245 -8.97 -10.24 -0.75
CA SER A 245 -9.98 -9.20 -0.66
C SER A 245 -9.33 -7.81 -0.60
N SER A 246 -10.14 -6.77 -0.78
CA SER A 246 -9.69 -5.39 -0.57
C SER A 246 -9.10 -5.17 0.83
N LEU A 247 -9.64 -5.81 1.87
CA LEU A 247 -9.16 -5.69 3.24
C LEU A 247 -7.79 -6.33 3.42
N ASP A 248 -7.59 -7.55 2.90
CA ASP A 248 -6.30 -8.25 2.96
C ASP A 248 -5.19 -7.39 2.35
N ILE A 249 -5.46 -6.77 1.20
CA ILE A 249 -4.50 -5.93 0.49
C ILE A 249 -4.18 -4.66 1.28
N LEU A 250 -5.18 -4.05 1.92
CA LEU A 250 -4.96 -2.87 2.77
C LEU A 250 -4.10 -3.24 3.99
N ASP A 251 -4.33 -4.39 4.62
CA ASP A 251 -3.55 -4.85 5.78
C ASP A 251 -2.11 -5.18 5.40
N LEU A 252 -1.91 -5.91 4.30
CA LEU A 252 -0.57 -6.17 3.75
C LEU A 252 0.15 -4.87 3.36
N THR A 253 -0.57 -3.89 2.81
CA THR A 253 -0.01 -2.58 2.46
C THR A 253 0.41 -1.79 3.70
N ARG A 254 -0.42 -1.76 4.75
CA ARG A 254 -0.07 -1.13 6.03
C ARG A 254 1.19 -1.77 6.61
N ARG A 255 1.24 -3.10 6.65
CA ARG A 255 2.39 -3.84 7.14
C ARG A 255 3.66 -3.55 6.33
N THR A 256 3.54 -3.52 5.01
CA THR A 256 4.65 -3.15 4.10
C THR A 256 5.14 -1.73 4.38
N ARG A 257 4.23 -0.78 4.63
CA ARG A 257 4.60 0.61 4.96
C ARG A 257 5.23 0.77 6.34
N GLU A 258 4.82 -0.03 7.32
CA GLU A 258 5.48 -0.08 8.64
C GLU A 258 6.94 -0.55 8.52
N LEU A 259 7.17 -1.61 7.74
CA LEU A 259 8.49 -2.21 7.57
C LEU A 259 9.41 -1.39 6.64
N CYS A 260 8.84 -0.85 5.56
CA CYS A 260 9.57 -0.17 4.50
C CYS A 260 8.99 1.24 4.21
N PRO A 261 9.03 2.18 5.17
CA PRO A 261 8.30 3.45 5.09
C PRO A 261 8.81 4.41 4.01
N ARG A 262 10.05 4.23 3.53
CA ARG A 262 10.72 5.17 2.61
C ARG A 262 10.91 4.64 1.19
N THR A 263 10.61 3.36 0.94
CA THR A 263 10.85 2.75 -0.36
C THR A 263 9.61 2.94 -1.24
N PRO A 264 9.73 3.34 -2.52
CA PRO A 264 8.60 3.39 -3.43
C PRO A 264 7.83 2.06 -3.44
N LEU A 265 6.50 2.12 -3.40
CA LEU A 265 5.65 0.93 -3.39
C LEU A 265 4.66 0.95 -4.55
N SER A 266 4.67 -0.13 -5.32
CA SER A 266 3.59 -0.52 -6.22
C SER A 266 2.65 -1.47 -5.48
N VAL A 267 1.35 -1.34 -5.67
CA VAL A 267 0.38 -2.35 -5.23
C VAL A 267 -0.46 -2.79 -6.42
N THR A 268 -0.58 -4.10 -6.62
CA THR A 268 -1.46 -4.66 -7.65
C THR A 268 -2.92 -4.64 -7.20
N ILE A 269 -3.84 -4.33 -8.10
CA ILE A 269 -5.28 -4.47 -7.87
C ILE A 269 -5.75 -5.78 -8.51
N PRO A 270 -6.29 -6.74 -7.73
CA PRO A 270 -6.79 -8.00 -8.25
C PRO A 270 -7.88 -7.80 -9.30
N HIS A 271 -7.78 -8.51 -10.42
CA HIS A 271 -8.79 -8.43 -11.47
C HIS A 271 -10.14 -9.07 -11.08
N VAL A 272 -10.14 -9.88 -10.02
CA VAL A 272 -11.34 -10.58 -9.51
C VAL A 272 -12.30 -9.64 -8.77
N LEU A 273 -11.83 -8.46 -8.33
CA LEU A 273 -12.69 -7.47 -7.68
C LEU A 273 -13.56 -6.76 -8.73
N ALA A 274 -14.77 -6.38 -8.33
CA ALA A 274 -15.64 -5.58 -9.18
C ALA A 274 -14.99 -4.22 -9.50
N MET A 275 -15.29 -3.63 -10.66
CA MET A 275 -14.62 -2.41 -11.11
C MET A 275 -14.75 -1.23 -10.13
N GLU A 276 -15.91 -1.08 -9.50
CA GLU A 276 -16.15 -0.08 -8.44
C GLU A 276 -15.28 -0.33 -7.21
N GLU A 277 -15.16 -1.61 -6.80
CA GLU A 277 -14.32 -2.02 -5.69
C GLU A 277 -12.83 -1.80 -5.99
N GLN A 278 -12.38 -2.07 -7.21
CA GLN A 278 -11.02 -1.74 -7.67
C GLN A 278 -10.73 -0.25 -7.51
N ALA A 279 -11.66 0.62 -7.90
CA ALA A 279 -11.51 2.07 -7.77
C ALA A 279 -11.45 2.52 -6.29
N GLN A 280 -12.32 1.98 -5.45
CA GLN A 280 -12.36 2.29 -4.02
C GLN A 280 -11.09 1.80 -3.29
N LEU A 281 -10.62 0.60 -3.63
CA LEU A 281 -9.37 0.05 -3.11
C LEU A 281 -8.19 0.94 -3.51
N ALA A 282 -8.10 1.35 -4.78
CA ALA A 282 -7.02 2.22 -5.25
C ALA A 282 -6.98 3.58 -4.54
N LEU A 283 -8.14 4.19 -4.27
CA LEU A 283 -8.23 5.43 -3.47
C LEU A 283 -7.74 5.23 -2.03
N SER A 284 -8.10 4.09 -1.44
CA SER A 284 -7.69 3.74 -0.08
C SER A 284 -6.16 3.49 -0.02
N LEU A 285 -5.61 2.79 -1.01
CA LEU A 285 -4.17 2.56 -1.16
C LEU A 285 -3.39 3.86 -1.38
N ALA A 286 -3.92 4.79 -2.18
CA ALA A 286 -3.31 6.11 -2.34
C ALA A 286 -3.23 6.86 -1.00
N THR A 287 -4.25 6.71 -0.13
CA THR A 287 -4.26 7.30 1.22
C THR A 287 -3.21 6.66 2.13
N LEU A 288 -2.88 5.38 1.93
CA LEU A 288 -1.75 4.69 2.60
C LEU A 288 -0.38 5.02 1.99
N GLY A 289 -0.33 5.98 1.07
CA GLY A 289 0.91 6.46 0.47
C GLY A 289 1.46 5.55 -0.62
N VAL A 290 0.67 4.67 -1.24
CA VAL A 290 1.13 3.86 -2.39
C VAL A 290 1.47 4.75 -3.59
N ASP A 291 2.65 4.54 -4.17
CA ASP A 291 3.22 5.39 -5.24
C ASP A 291 2.73 5.00 -6.64
N VAL A 292 2.48 3.70 -6.84
CA VAL A 292 2.02 3.14 -8.11
C VAL A 292 0.90 2.12 -7.86
N ILE A 293 -0.19 2.23 -8.60
CA ILE A 293 -1.26 1.23 -8.65
C ILE A 293 -1.08 0.45 -9.94
N GLN A 294 -0.82 -0.85 -9.83
CA GLN A 294 -0.67 -1.75 -10.97
C GLN A 294 -1.98 -2.48 -11.24
N THR A 295 -2.42 -2.53 -12.50
CA THR A 295 -3.55 -3.38 -12.88
C THR A 295 -3.12 -4.84 -12.97
N GLU A 296 -3.99 -5.75 -12.57
CA GLU A 296 -3.90 -7.15 -12.94
C GLU A 296 -4.85 -7.44 -14.11
N GLY A 297 -4.48 -8.37 -14.99
CA GLY A 297 -5.39 -8.84 -16.05
C GLY A 297 -5.82 -10.28 -15.77
N ALA A 298 -7.00 -10.65 -16.26
CA ALA A 298 -7.50 -12.02 -16.16
C ALA A 298 -6.66 -12.96 -17.04
N PRO A 299 -5.90 -13.93 -16.47
CA PRO A 299 -5.04 -14.82 -17.25
C PRO A 299 -5.82 -15.79 -18.16
N SER A 300 -7.14 -15.90 -17.99
CA SER A 300 -7.99 -16.95 -18.55
C SER A 300 -9.04 -16.47 -19.58
N ILE A 301 -8.91 -15.27 -20.15
CA ILE A 301 -9.75 -14.94 -21.32
C ILE A 301 -9.27 -15.79 -22.49
N SER A 302 -10.07 -16.79 -22.87
CA SER A 302 -9.92 -17.46 -24.15
C SER A 302 -10.17 -16.42 -25.25
N THR A 303 -9.11 -16.01 -25.93
CA THR A 303 -9.25 -15.13 -27.09
C THR A 303 -9.94 -15.91 -28.20
N MET A 304 -11.04 -15.37 -28.71
CA MET A 304 -11.74 -15.98 -29.86
C MET A 304 -10.99 -15.72 -31.17
N SER A 305 -10.08 -14.74 -31.16
CA SER A 305 -9.30 -14.29 -32.31
C SER A 305 -7.83 -14.74 -32.24
N THR A 306 -7.05 -14.40 -33.29
CA THR A 306 -5.62 -14.66 -33.40
C THR A 306 -4.81 -13.38 -33.63
N GLY A 307 -3.48 -13.46 -33.49
CA GLY A 307 -2.56 -12.37 -33.82
C GLY A 307 -2.77 -11.09 -32.98
N ILE A 308 -2.83 -9.94 -33.67
CA ILE A 308 -2.97 -8.62 -33.03
C ILE A 308 -4.33 -8.49 -32.32
N GLN A 309 -5.40 -8.99 -32.94
CA GLN A 309 -6.73 -8.92 -32.33
C GLN A 309 -6.76 -9.68 -31.00
N ALA A 310 -6.17 -10.88 -30.96
CA ALA A 310 -6.06 -11.66 -29.72
C ALA A 310 -5.26 -10.92 -28.64
N SER A 311 -4.21 -10.20 -29.06
CA SER A 311 -3.41 -9.39 -28.15
C SER A 311 -4.23 -8.26 -27.53
N ILE A 312 -5.07 -7.59 -28.32
CA ILE A 312 -5.95 -6.52 -27.84
C ILE A 312 -7.04 -7.09 -26.93
N GLU A 313 -7.69 -8.19 -27.31
CA GLU A 313 -8.68 -8.89 -26.50
C GLU A 313 -8.11 -9.28 -25.12
N LYS A 314 -6.88 -9.83 -25.11
CA LYS A 314 -6.18 -10.17 -23.87
C LYS A 314 -5.88 -8.95 -22.99
N ALA A 315 -5.56 -7.81 -23.60
CA ALA A 315 -5.27 -6.57 -22.87
C ALA A 315 -6.53 -5.83 -22.39
N ALA A 316 -7.70 -6.09 -22.98
CA ALA A 316 -8.92 -5.33 -22.76
C ALA A 316 -9.30 -5.14 -21.27
N PRO A 317 -9.24 -6.17 -20.40
CA PRO A 317 -9.58 -5.98 -18.97
C PRO A 317 -8.62 -5.02 -18.27
N ALA A 318 -7.32 -5.15 -18.52
CA ALA A 318 -6.30 -4.28 -17.95
C ALA A 318 -6.45 -2.84 -18.45
N LEU A 319 -6.78 -2.65 -19.74
CA LEU A 319 -7.05 -1.34 -20.32
C LEU A 319 -8.30 -0.68 -19.73
N ALA A 320 -9.38 -1.45 -19.52
CA ALA A 320 -10.60 -0.97 -18.90
C ALA A 320 -10.37 -0.56 -17.43
N SER A 321 -9.68 -1.41 -16.66
CA SER A 321 -9.29 -1.10 -15.27
C SER A 321 -8.40 0.14 -15.23
N THR A 322 -7.39 0.24 -16.10
CA THR A 322 -6.53 1.42 -16.22
C THR A 322 -7.32 2.71 -16.41
N TYR A 323 -8.33 2.69 -17.29
CA TYR A 323 -9.19 3.85 -17.55
C TYR A 323 -9.97 4.28 -16.32
N VAL A 324 -10.56 3.33 -15.61
CA VAL A 324 -11.34 3.61 -14.38
C VAL A 324 -10.42 4.11 -13.27
N LEU A 325 -9.32 3.40 -13.00
CA LEU A 325 -8.39 3.73 -11.93
C LEU A 325 -7.75 5.11 -12.14
N SER A 326 -7.31 5.42 -13.36
CA SER A 326 -6.66 6.71 -13.64
C SER A 326 -7.58 7.90 -13.37
N ARG A 327 -8.88 7.77 -13.67
CA ARG A 327 -9.91 8.78 -13.37
C ARG A 327 -10.23 8.85 -11.89
N ALA A 328 -10.46 7.71 -11.24
CA ALA A 328 -10.76 7.65 -9.81
C ALA A 328 -9.64 8.30 -8.98
N LEU A 329 -8.39 7.98 -9.32
CA LEU A 329 -7.21 8.49 -8.61
C LEU A 329 -6.93 9.97 -8.89
N ALA A 330 -7.41 10.53 -10.01
CA ALA A 330 -7.27 11.94 -10.37
C ALA A 330 -5.84 12.49 -10.20
N GLY A 331 -4.82 11.66 -10.48
CA GLY A 331 -3.41 12.04 -10.36
C GLY A 331 -2.79 11.97 -8.95
N ARG A 332 -3.53 11.47 -7.93
CA ARG A 332 -3.00 11.24 -6.56
C ARG A 332 -1.85 10.22 -6.52
N THR A 333 -1.92 9.21 -7.39
CA THR A 333 -0.92 8.15 -7.54
C THR A 333 -0.83 7.76 -9.02
N HIS A 334 0.24 7.08 -9.41
CA HIS A 334 0.45 6.67 -10.80
C HIS A 334 -0.24 5.34 -11.08
N VAL A 335 -0.86 5.20 -12.25
CA VAL A 335 -1.39 3.89 -12.70
C VAL A 335 -0.40 3.24 -13.66
N MET A 336 -0.11 1.96 -13.46
CA MET A 336 0.66 1.14 -14.37
C MET A 336 -0.22 0.02 -14.92
N ALA A 337 -0.33 -0.06 -16.25
CA ALA A 337 -1.03 -1.16 -16.88
C ALA A 337 -0.11 -2.37 -16.99
N ALA A 338 -0.55 -3.52 -16.49
CA ALA A 338 0.12 -4.81 -16.69
C ALA A 338 -0.90 -5.86 -17.16
N SER A 339 -0.37 -7.01 -17.61
CA SER A 339 -1.10 -8.09 -18.28
C SER A 339 -1.58 -7.77 -19.69
N GLY A 340 -1.28 -8.65 -20.65
CA GLY A 340 -1.61 -8.45 -22.07
C GLY A 340 -0.84 -7.33 -22.78
N MET A 341 0.13 -6.69 -22.11
CA MET A 341 0.91 -5.59 -22.67
C MET A 341 1.98 -6.08 -23.66
N ASN A 342 2.06 -5.42 -24.82
CA ASN A 342 3.09 -5.59 -25.86
C ASN A 342 3.26 -4.29 -26.67
N GLU A 343 4.01 -4.32 -27.77
CA GLU A 343 4.25 -3.15 -28.62
C GLU A 343 2.99 -2.50 -29.23
N VAL A 344 1.88 -3.24 -29.32
CA VAL A 344 0.58 -2.74 -29.80
C VAL A 344 -0.26 -2.19 -28.66
N THR A 345 -0.37 -2.93 -27.56
CA THR A 345 -1.31 -2.62 -26.48
C THR A 345 -0.74 -1.67 -25.42
N ALA A 346 0.59 -1.59 -25.28
CA ALA A 346 1.23 -0.65 -24.37
C ALA A 346 0.97 0.84 -24.74
N PRO A 347 1.04 1.25 -26.03
CA PRO A 347 0.51 2.53 -26.49
C PRO A 347 -0.95 2.81 -26.04
N MET A 348 -1.83 1.81 -26.15
CA MET A 348 -3.24 1.94 -25.78
C MET A 348 -3.39 2.19 -24.28
N ALA A 349 -2.59 1.53 -23.45
CA ALA A 349 -2.59 1.74 -22.00
C ALA A 349 -2.25 3.19 -21.62
N LEU A 350 -1.29 3.82 -22.30
CA LEU A 350 -0.98 5.24 -22.07
C LEU A 350 -2.18 6.14 -22.39
N VAL A 351 -2.89 5.86 -23.48
CA VAL A 351 -4.11 6.61 -23.86
C VAL A 351 -5.23 6.37 -22.84
N SER A 352 -5.33 5.17 -22.28
CA SER A 352 -6.24 4.86 -21.17
C SER A 352 -5.88 5.53 -19.84
N GLY A 353 -4.76 6.27 -19.75
CA GLY A 353 -4.37 7.03 -18.57
C GLY A 353 -3.26 6.38 -17.74
N ALA A 354 -2.66 5.28 -18.19
CA ALA A 354 -1.47 4.74 -17.55
C ALA A 354 -0.29 5.71 -17.66
N ARG A 355 0.55 5.71 -16.62
CA ARG A 355 1.83 6.41 -16.57
C ARG A 355 3.02 5.48 -16.77
N GLY A 356 2.76 4.17 -16.78
CA GLY A 356 3.71 3.15 -17.17
C GLY A 356 3.05 1.86 -17.61
N VAL A 357 3.87 0.94 -18.13
CA VAL A 357 3.44 -0.40 -18.52
C VAL A 357 4.36 -1.47 -17.94
N GLY A 358 3.78 -2.60 -17.53
CA GLY A 358 4.47 -3.81 -17.11
C GLY A 358 4.34 -4.92 -18.15
N VAL A 359 5.46 -5.48 -18.60
CA VAL A 359 5.48 -6.55 -19.62
C VAL A 359 6.33 -7.72 -19.15
N GLY A 360 5.74 -8.91 -19.05
CA GLY A 360 6.43 -10.16 -18.73
C GLY A 360 6.47 -11.11 -19.93
N SER A 361 5.38 -11.87 -20.12
CA SER A 361 5.36 -13.03 -21.04
C SER A 361 5.70 -12.73 -22.51
N ALA A 362 5.53 -11.49 -22.99
CA ALA A 362 5.93 -11.12 -24.36
C ALA A 362 7.45 -11.06 -24.54
N ILE A 363 8.20 -10.98 -23.43
CA ILE A 363 9.67 -10.91 -23.40
C ILE A 363 10.23 -12.24 -22.92
N THR A 364 9.76 -12.74 -21.78
CA THR A 364 10.37 -13.90 -21.09
C THR A 364 10.22 -15.23 -21.83
N LYS A 365 9.29 -15.32 -22.79
CA LYS A 365 9.09 -16.50 -23.64
C LYS A 365 10.04 -16.58 -24.85
N LEU A 366 10.91 -15.59 -25.05
CA LEU A 366 11.89 -15.59 -26.13
C LEU A 366 13.14 -16.37 -25.71
N ASP A 367 13.74 -17.10 -26.64
CA ASP A 367 14.82 -18.05 -26.31
C ASP A 367 16.19 -17.39 -26.09
N SER A 368 16.38 -16.13 -26.49
CA SER A 368 17.68 -15.45 -26.45
C SER A 368 17.62 -14.06 -25.83
N GLU A 369 18.70 -13.67 -25.14
CA GLU A 369 18.88 -12.32 -24.58
C GLU A 369 18.77 -11.23 -25.66
N ALA A 370 19.33 -11.49 -26.86
CA ALA A 370 19.26 -10.58 -27.99
C ALA A 370 17.83 -10.39 -28.52
N GLY A 371 17.04 -11.48 -28.56
CA GLY A 371 15.63 -11.43 -28.91
C GLY A 371 14.82 -10.63 -27.88
N MET A 372 15.05 -10.90 -26.59
CA MET A 372 14.44 -10.15 -25.49
C MET A 372 14.76 -8.65 -25.58
N ALA A 373 16.04 -8.28 -25.74
CA ALA A 373 16.46 -6.89 -25.85
C ALA A 373 15.84 -6.20 -27.06
N THR A 374 15.67 -6.91 -28.19
CA THR A 374 15.01 -6.38 -29.39
C THR A 374 13.53 -6.12 -29.13
N LYS A 375 12.81 -7.07 -28.51
CA LYS A 375 11.40 -6.87 -28.14
C LYS A 375 11.22 -5.71 -27.14
N VAL A 376 12.12 -5.57 -26.16
CA VAL A 376 12.13 -4.43 -25.24
C VAL A 376 12.30 -3.11 -26.01
N ARG A 377 13.22 -3.03 -26.99
CA ARG A 377 13.38 -1.82 -27.83
C ARG A 377 12.13 -1.52 -28.65
N GLU A 378 11.46 -2.52 -29.20
CA GLU A 378 10.21 -2.34 -29.95
C GLU A 378 9.13 -1.69 -29.09
N ILE A 379 8.96 -2.16 -27.85
CA ILE A 379 8.00 -1.60 -26.89
C ILE A 379 8.39 -0.17 -26.52
N VAL A 380 9.68 0.10 -26.24
CA VAL A 380 10.17 1.46 -25.95
C VAL A 380 9.86 2.42 -27.11
N ARG A 381 10.10 2.01 -28.35
CA ARG A 381 9.79 2.80 -29.55
C ARG A 381 8.30 3.04 -29.72
N ALA A 382 7.47 2.04 -29.41
CA ALA A 382 6.01 2.19 -29.45
C ALA A 382 5.52 3.24 -28.44
N LEU A 383 6.03 3.20 -27.20
CA LEU A 383 5.71 4.19 -26.16
C LEU A 383 6.16 5.61 -26.54
N GLN A 384 7.34 5.74 -27.17
CA GLN A 384 7.86 7.05 -27.61
C GLN A 384 7.05 7.67 -28.75
N ARG A 385 6.63 6.89 -29.76
CA ARG A 385 5.82 7.38 -30.89
C ARG A 385 4.50 7.98 -30.40
N ASN A 386 3.84 7.34 -29.45
CA ASN A 386 2.60 7.86 -28.88
C ASN A 386 2.76 9.22 -28.22
N LYS A 387 3.88 9.46 -27.54
CA LYS A 387 4.14 10.77 -26.91
C LYS A 387 4.26 11.87 -27.95
N ALA A 388 4.94 11.62 -29.08
CA ALA A 388 5.02 12.57 -30.17
C ALA A 388 3.65 12.87 -30.79
N HIS A 389 2.79 11.86 -30.95
CA HIS A 389 1.43 12.05 -31.47
C HIS A 389 0.48 12.77 -30.51
N MET A 390 0.62 12.62 -29.19
CA MET A 390 -0.21 13.36 -28.21
C MET A 390 0.23 14.81 -27.99
N GLN A 391 1.42 15.20 -28.47
CA GLN A 391 1.95 16.57 -28.37
C GLN A 391 1.65 17.42 -29.60
N ASN A 392 1.20 16.80 -30.69
CA ASN A 392 0.68 17.43 -31.90
C ASN A 392 -0.84 17.40 -31.87
#